data_AF-A0A453A6G6-F1
#
_entry.id   AF-A0A453A6G6-F1
#
_cell.length_a   1.000
_cell.length_b   1.000
_cell.length_c   1.000
_cell.angle_alpha   90.00
_cell.angle_beta   90.00
_cell.angle_gamma   90.00
#
_symmetry.space_group_name_H-M   'P 1'
#
loop_
_entity.id
_entity.type
_entity.pdbx_description
1 polymer ?
#
loop_
_entity_poly.entity_id
_entity_poly.type
_entity_poly.pdbx_seq_one_letter_code
_entity_poly.pdbx_strand_id
1 'polypeptide(L)'
;MPGLALPNHDAANNGFSYPRSTEQTCGQKSRAQLSPDDELSAKESLALYCKPLELYNIIRQRAIEKPPSLQRCLRYKIEAKRKKRIQISVSISGSANTRLPAHGIFPLHVLLARSSKDAPGEGHSPMYRFSRACVLTSFCESGDSGHTEATFTIPNMKSLSISQVRSLDIILISR
;
A
#
# COMPACT_ATOMS: atom_id res chain seq x y z
N MET A 1 -34.49 16.44 28.69
CA MET A 1 -33.16 17.03 28.89
C MET A 1 -32.68 17.61 27.56
N PRO A 2 -32.36 18.91 27.45
CA PRO A 2 -31.89 19.51 26.20
C PRO A 2 -30.43 19.12 25.92
N GLY A 3 -30.14 18.79 24.66
CA GLY A 3 -28.82 18.37 24.20
C GLY A 3 -27.82 19.53 24.11
N LEU A 4 -26.58 19.27 24.52
CA LEU A 4 -25.45 20.19 24.38
C LEU A 4 -24.99 20.25 22.93
N ALA A 5 -24.87 21.46 22.39
CA ALA A 5 -24.34 21.73 21.06
C ALA A 5 -22.81 21.56 21.05
N LEU A 6 -22.31 20.75 20.11
CA LEU A 6 -20.88 20.65 19.78
C LEU A 6 -20.48 21.83 18.88
N PRO A 7 -19.33 22.47 19.08
CA PRO A 7 -18.82 23.44 18.12
C PRO A 7 -18.25 22.72 16.89
N ASN A 8 -18.69 23.19 15.72
CA ASN A 8 -18.14 22.86 14.41
C ASN A 8 -16.71 23.41 14.29
N HIS A 9 -15.78 22.57 13.84
CA HIS A 9 -14.56 23.06 13.21
C HIS A 9 -14.20 22.15 12.05
N ASP A 10 -14.60 22.57 10.85
CA ASP A 10 -14.11 22.01 9.61
C ASP A 10 -12.74 22.60 9.24
N ALA A 11 -11.95 21.72 8.61
CA ALA A 11 -10.87 21.98 7.67
C ALA A 11 -9.59 22.69 8.16
N ALA A 12 -8.52 21.91 8.32
CA ALA A 12 -7.38 22.01 7.40
C ALA A 12 -6.46 20.79 7.54
N ASN A 13 -6.51 19.96 6.50
CA ASN A 13 -5.43 19.15 5.99
C ASN A 13 -4.07 19.88 6.13
N ASN A 14 -3.11 19.32 6.87
CA ASN A 14 -1.69 19.45 6.57
C ASN A 14 -0.90 18.31 7.22
N GLY A 15 -0.04 17.70 6.41
CA GLY A 15 0.61 16.43 6.71
C GLY A 15 1.54 16.48 7.91
N PHE A 16 1.55 15.39 8.69
CA PHE A 16 2.58 15.13 9.69
C PHE A 16 3.91 14.82 8.99
N SER A 17 4.62 15.88 8.60
CA SER A 17 6.07 15.88 8.42
C SER A 17 6.62 16.73 9.56
N TYR A 18 7.26 16.08 10.54
CA TYR A 18 7.97 16.81 11.58
C TYR A 18 9.24 17.41 10.97
N PRO A 19 9.43 18.74 10.96
CA PRO A 19 10.75 19.30 10.73
C PRO A 19 11.53 19.16 12.04
N ARG A 20 12.64 18.44 11.96
CA ARG A 20 13.68 18.47 12.98
C ARG A 20 14.39 19.81 12.85
N SER A 21 14.04 20.81 13.67
CA SER A 21 14.96 21.91 13.97
C SER A 21 14.59 22.70 15.22
N THR A 22 15.65 22.99 15.98
CA THR A 22 15.84 24.03 16.98
C THR A 22 14.91 24.06 18.19
N GLU A 23 15.37 23.38 19.24
CA GLU A 23 15.43 23.86 20.63
C GLU A 23 14.63 25.15 20.91
N GLN A 24 13.32 25.02 21.06
CA GLN A 24 12.53 26.01 21.76
C GLN A 24 12.09 25.37 23.07
N THR A 25 12.77 25.77 24.14
CA THR A 25 12.56 25.35 25.52
C THR A 25 11.16 25.75 25.99
N CYS A 26 10.14 25.01 25.57
CA CYS A 26 8.83 24.99 26.22
C CYS A 26 8.94 24.11 27.48
N GLY A 27 9.71 24.58 28.46
CA GLY A 27 10.05 23.83 29.67
C GLY A 27 10.00 24.64 30.96
N GLN A 28 9.61 25.91 30.89
CA GLN A 28 9.27 26.72 32.07
C GLN A 28 7.76 26.92 32.19
N LYS A 29 7.00 25.82 32.11
CA LYS A 29 5.66 25.83 32.70
C LYS A 29 5.86 25.62 34.19
N SER A 30 5.57 26.68 34.95
CA SER A 30 5.53 26.74 36.40
C SER A 30 5.46 25.37 37.05
N ARG A 31 6.53 24.98 37.77
CA ARG A 31 6.50 23.94 38.78
C ARG A 31 5.61 24.46 39.92
N ALA A 32 4.30 24.52 39.68
CA ALA A 32 3.33 24.56 40.74
C ALA A 32 3.57 23.25 41.50
N GLN A 33 4.20 23.35 42.66
CA GLN A 33 4.31 22.24 43.60
C GLN A 33 2.87 21.78 43.80
N LEU A 34 2.53 20.62 43.25
CA LEU A 34 1.21 20.05 43.46
C LEU A 34 1.08 19.81 44.96
N SER A 35 -0.15 19.93 45.48
CA SER A 35 -0.40 19.55 46.86
C SER A 35 0.11 18.12 47.06
N PRO A 36 0.74 17.79 48.20
CA PRO A 36 1.23 16.43 48.45
C PRO A 36 0.15 15.36 48.26
N ASP A 37 -1.11 15.73 48.49
CA ASP A 37 -2.28 14.88 48.25
C ASP A 37 -2.58 14.68 46.75
N ASP A 38 -2.46 15.74 45.94
CA ASP A 38 -2.61 15.67 44.48
C ASP A 38 -1.49 14.83 43.84
N GLU A 39 -0.26 14.93 44.35
CA GLU A 39 0.85 14.09 43.90
C GLU A 39 0.64 12.61 44.23
N LEU A 40 0.09 12.31 45.42
CA LEU A 40 -0.23 10.96 45.83
C LEU A 40 -1.35 10.37 44.97
N SER A 41 -2.43 11.13 44.80
CA SER A 41 -3.57 10.77 43.92
C SER A 41 -3.14 10.56 42.47
N ALA A 42 -2.21 11.36 41.96
CA ALA A 42 -1.64 11.19 40.62
C ALA A 42 -0.79 9.90 40.51
N LYS A 43 0.03 9.59 41.52
CA LYS A 43 0.83 8.35 41.57
C LYS A 43 -0.07 7.11 41.67
N GLU A 44 -1.10 7.17 42.49
CA GLU A 44 -2.09 6.10 42.60
C GLU A 44 -2.83 5.89 41.29
N SER A 45 -3.28 6.97 40.65
CA SER A 45 -3.93 6.94 39.33
C SER A 45 -3.02 6.34 38.24
N LEU A 46 -1.72 6.66 38.26
CA LEU A 46 -0.73 6.07 37.35
C LEU A 46 -0.54 4.57 37.61
N ALA A 47 -0.53 4.16 38.88
CA ALA A 47 -0.32 2.77 39.28
C ALA A 47 -1.38 1.82 38.69
N LEU A 48 -2.60 2.31 38.41
CA LEU A 48 -3.64 1.54 37.70
C LEU A 48 -3.17 1.08 36.31
N TYR A 49 -2.34 1.86 35.61
CA TYR A 49 -1.88 1.56 34.25
C TYR A 49 -0.57 0.78 34.20
N CYS A 50 0.19 0.71 35.30
CA CYS A 50 1.48 0.01 35.33
C CYS A 50 1.34 -1.49 35.00
N LYS A 51 0.39 -2.19 35.62
CA LYS A 51 0.20 -3.63 35.41
C LYS A 51 -0.19 -4.00 33.96
N PRO A 52 -1.17 -3.33 33.32
CA PRO A 52 -1.46 -3.55 31.89
C PRO A 52 -0.25 -3.31 30.97
N LEU A 53 0.56 -2.29 31.26
CA LEU A 53 1.74 -1.95 30.45
C LEU A 53 2.83 -3.02 30.55
N GLU A 54 3.13 -3.51 31.77
CA GLU A 54 4.06 -4.61 31.99
C GLU A 54 3.63 -5.87 31.23
N LEU A 55 2.36 -6.25 31.35
CA LEU A 55 1.80 -7.39 30.63
C LEU A 55 1.94 -7.22 29.11
N TYR A 56 1.59 -6.05 28.58
CA TYR A 56 1.71 -5.77 27.15
C TYR A 56 3.17 -5.86 26.68
N ASN A 57 4.12 -5.37 27.47
CA ASN A 57 5.54 -5.46 27.16
C ASN A 57 6.01 -6.91 27.09
N ILE A 58 5.60 -7.76 28.05
CA ILE A 58 5.91 -9.20 28.04
C ILE A 58 5.32 -9.87 26.80
N ILE A 59 4.04 -9.61 26.49
CA ILE A 59 3.37 -10.17 25.31
C ILE A 59 4.09 -9.71 24.03
N ARG A 60 4.47 -8.44 23.94
CA ARG A 60 5.20 -7.88 22.80
C ARG A 60 6.53 -8.58 22.60
N GLN A 61 7.32 -8.78 23.65
CA GLN A 61 8.60 -9.47 23.57
C GLN A 61 8.41 -10.91 23.07
N ARG A 62 7.47 -11.65 23.66
CA ARG A 62 7.14 -13.01 23.20
C ARG A 62 6.67 -13.05 21.76
N ALA A 63 5.90 -12.05 21.32
CA ALA A 63 5.38 -11.98 19.96
C ALA A 63 6.46 -11.66 18.92
N ILE A 64 7.61 -11.10 19.32
CA ILE A 64 8.76 -10.89 18.41
C ILE A 64 9.40 -12.25 18.08
N GLU A 65 9.58 -13.11 19.08
CA GLU A 65 10.16 -14.45 18.89
C GLU A 65 9.15 -15.45 18.32
N LYS A 66 7.96 -15.51 18.90
CA LYS A 66 6.89 -16.45 18.54
C LYS A 66 5.54 -15.72 18.43
N PRO A 67 5.26 -15.09 17.29
CA PRO A 67 4.01 -14.38 17.09
C PRO A 67 2.83 -15.35 17.12
N PRO A 68 1.76 -15.09 17.90
CA PRO A 68 0.57 -15.95 17.92
C PRO A 68 -0.20 -15.88 16.59
N SER A 69 -0.07 -14.77 15.86
CA SER A 69 -0.59 -14.63 14.52
C SER A 69 0.33 -13.72 13.70
N LEU A 70 0.37 -13.96 12.40
CA LEU A 70 1.17 -13.15 11.50
C LEU A 70 0.40 -11.87 11.18
N GLN A 71 1.01 -10.71 11.40
CA GLN A 71 0.36 -9.41 11.11
C GLN A 71 -0.17 -9.30 9.67
N ARG A 72 0.48 -9.98 8.71
CA ARG A 72 0.04 -9.99 7.30
C ARG A 72 -1.31 -10.68 7.08
N CYS A 73 -1.76 -11.52 8.02
CA CYS A 73 -3.01 -12.26 7.96
C CYS A 73 -4.19 -11.51 8.60
N LEU A 74 -3.94 -10.38 9.28
CA LEU A 74 -4.99 -9.57 9.90
C LEU A 74 -5.87 -8.93 8.82
N ARG A 75 -7.18 -9.20 8.86
CA ARG A 75 -8.15 -8.76 7.82
C ARG A 75 -8.08 -7.28 7.53
N TYR A 76 -8.14 -6.43 8.56
CA TYR A 76 -8.06 -4.97 8.39
C TYR A 76 -6.74 -4.52 7.72
N LYS A 77 -5.62 -5.20 7.97
CA LYS A 77 -4.33 -4.90 7.32
C LYS A 77 -4.33 -5.37 5.86
N ILE A 78 -4.95 -6.51 5.57
CA ILE A 78 -5.13 -7.00 4.19
C ILE A 78 -5.99 -6.01 3.40
N GLU A 79 -7.12 -5.58 3.96
CA GLU A 79 -8.03 -4.62 3.33
C GLU A 79 -7.37 -3.26 3.13
N ALA A 80 -6.71 -2.72 4.15
CA ALA A 80 -5.94 -1.48 4.02
C ALA A 80 -4.84 -1.59 2.96
N LYS A 81 -4.20 -2.77 2.80
CA LYS A 81 -3.24 -3.02 1.72
C LYS A 81 -3.92 -3.12 0.35
N ARG A 82 -5.08 -3.75 0.25
CA ARG A 82 -5.86 -3.87 -1.00
C ARG A 82 -6.34 -2.51 -1.49
N LYS A 83 -6.83 -1.64 -0.60
CA LYS A 83 -7.24 -0.25 -0.91
C LYS A 83 -6.10 0.61 -1.48
N LYS A 84 -4.84 0.28 -1.17
CA LYS A 84 -3.67 0.98 -1.69
C LYS A 84 -3.15 0.43 -3.02
N ARG A 85 -3.73 -0.66 -3.53
CA ARG A 85 -3.34 -1.24 -4.82
C ARG A 85 -3.85 -0.41 -5.97
N ILE A 86 -3.17 -0.51 -7.10
CA ILE A 86 -3.51 0.18 -8.35
C ILE A 86 -3.93 -0.88 -9.36
N GLN A 87 -4.97 -0.59 -10.11
CA GLN A 87 -5.41 -1.40 -11.24
C GLN A 87 -4.84 -0.81 -12.52
N ILE A 88 -4.18 -1.63 -13.33
CA ILE A 88 -3.72 -1.28 -14.67
C ILE A 88 -4.52 -2.16 -15.63
N SER A 89 -5.13 -1.53 -16.62
CA SER A 89 -5.83 -2.23 -17.67
C SER A 89 -5.19 -1.94 -19.03
N VAL A 90 -5.12 -2.95 -19.88
CA VAL A 90 -4.60 -2.87 -21.24
C VAL A 90 -5.68 -3.35 -22.19
N SER A 91 -6.13 -2.48 -23.08
CA SER A 91 -7.07 -2.79 -24.14
C SER A 91 -6.47 -2.43 -25.50
N ILE A 92 -6.94 -3.10 -26.55
CA ILE A 92 -6.51 -2.82 -27.92
C ILE A 92 -7.74 -2.50 -28.74
N SER A 93 -7.69 -1.35 -29.40
CA SER A 93 -8.74 -0.88 -30.30
C SER A 93 -8.32 -1.14 -31.76
N GLY A 94 -9.30 -1.52 -32.59
CA GLY A 94 -9.10 -1.67 -34.03
C GLY A 94 -9.25 -0.33 -34.75
N SER A 95 -8.40 -0.08 -35.75
CA SER A 95 -8.54 1.07 -36.65
C SER A 95 -9.65 0.81 -37.68
N ALA A 96 -10.59 1.75 -37.84
CA ALA A 96 -11.70 1.67 -38.80
C ALA A 96 -11.26 1.79 -40.28
N ASN A 97 -9.97 2.00 -40.56
CA ASN A 97 -9.49 2.45 -41.87
C ASN A 97 -8.99 1.32 -42.79
N THR A 98 -9.08 0.06 -42.40
CA THR A 98 -8.64 -1.07 -43.25
C THR A 98 -9.70 -2.14 -43.35
N ARG A 99 -10.22 -2.35 -44.57
CA ARG A 99 -11.11 -3.47 -44.99
C ARG A 99 -10.43 -4.84 -44.93
N LEU A 100 -9.40 -5.02 -44.11
CA LEU A 100 -8.70 -6.28 -43.95
C LEU A 100 -9.16 -6.93 -42.65
N PRO A 101 -9.68 -8.16 -42.69
CA PRO A 101 -10.14 -8.82 -41.49
C PRO A 101 -8.95 -9.04 -40.54
N ALA A 102 -9.22 -8.82 -39.26
CA ALA A 102 -8.23 -8.69 -38.20
C ALA A 102 -7.65 -10.06 -37.78
N HIS A 103 -7.08 -10.80 -38.73
CA HIS A 103 -6.77 -12.23 -38.62
C HIS A 103 -5.33 -12.56 -38.19
N GLY A 104 -4.54 -11.58 -37.72
CA GLY A 104 -3.11 -11.83 -37.45
C GLY A 104 -2.63 -11.67 -36.00
N ILE A 105 -3.35 -10.94 -35.14
CA ILE A 105 -2.78 -10.49 -33.84
C ILE A 105 -3.26 -11.37 -32.68
N PHE A 106 -4.44 -11.99 -32.80
CA PHE A 106 -5.02 -12.78 -31.72
C PHE A 106 -4.69 -14.27 -31.82
N PRO A 107 -4.53 -14.95 -30.66
CA PRO A 107 -4.64 -14.41 -29.30
C PRO A 107 -3.40 -13.62 -28.88
N LEU A 108 -3.61 -12.48 -28.21
CA LEU A 108 -2.51 -11.66 -27.69
C LEU A 108 -2.32 -11.91 -26.20
N HIS A 109 -1.10 -12.28 -25.82
CA HIS A 109 -0.74 -12.53 -24.43
C HIS A 109 -0.15 -11.25 -23.84
N VAL A 110 -0.77 -10.75 -22.77
CA VAL A 110 -0.31 -9.60 -22.00
C VAL A 110 0.31 -10.10 -20.71
N LEU A 111 1.61 -9.86 -20.54
CA LEU A 111 2.38 -10.33 -19.40
C LEU A 111 2.80 -9.16 -18.53
N LEU A 112 2.58 -9.28 -17.21
CA LEU A 112 3.18 -8.36 -16.23
C LEU A 112 4.49 -8.96 -15.71
N ALA A 113 5.59 -8.36 -16.14
CA ALA A 113 6.94 -8.85 -15.93
C ALA A 113 7.84 -7.88 -15.17
N ARG A 114 8.97 -8.42 -14.72
CA ARG A 114 10.10 -7.67 -14.16
C ARG A 114 11.35 -8.10 -14.89
N SER A 115 12.14 -7.15 -15.37
CA SER A 115 13.49 -7.42 -15.85
C SER A 115 14.34 -8.02 -14.73
N SER A 116 14.96 -9.18 -14.98
CA SER A 116 15.94 -9.75 -14.06
C SER A 116 17.32 -9.18 -14.39
N LYS A 117 17.98 -8.62 -13.37
CA LYS A 117 19.41 -8.24 -13.46
C LYS A 117 20.34 -9.44 -13.33
N ASP A 118 19.80 -10.65 -13.19
CA ASP A 118 20.58 -11.88 -13.20
C ASP A 118 21.21 -11.98 -14.59
N ALA A 119 22.46 -11.52 -14.70
CA ALA A 119 23.13 -11.32 -15.97
C ALA A 119 23.20 -12.66 -16.69
N PRO A 120 22.54 -12.83 -17.85
CA PRO A 120 23.01 -13.83 -18.78
C PRO A 120 24.36 -13.31 -19.31
N GLY A 121 25.35 -14.19 -19.46
CA GLY A 121 26.66 -13.83 -19.99
C GLY A 121 26.59 -13.00 -21.27
N GLU A 122 27.67 -12.29 -21.56
CA GLU A 122 27.79 -11.37 -22.70
C GLU A 122 27.26 -12.01 -24.01
N GLY A 123 26.18 -11.42 -24.58
CA GLY A 123 25.57 -11.89 -25.84
C GLY A 123 24.12 -12.42 -25.77
N HIS A 124 23.48 -12.44 -24.61
CA HIS A 124 22.10 -12.96 -24.47
C HIS A 124 21.01 -11.87 -24.40
N SER A 125 19.79 -12.22 -24.84
CA SER A 125 18.59 -11.38 -24.74
C SER A 125 18.18 -11.12 -23.28
N PRO A 126 17.52 -9.98 -22.98
CA PRO A 126 17.08 -9.67 -21.62
C PRO A 126 16.11 -10.72 -21.07
N MET A 127 16.36 -11.18 -19.84
CA MET A 127 15.51 -12.16 -19.16
C MET A 127 14.40 -11.47 -18.36
N TYR A 128 13.16 -11.88 -18.61
CA TYR A 128 11.98 -11.35 -17.92
C TYR A 128 11.35 -12.41 -17.02
N ARG A 129 11.10 -12.05 -15.77
CA ARG A 129 10.29 -12.87 -14.86
C ARG A 129 8.87 -12.33 -14.84
N PHE A 130 7.93 -13.06 -15.40
CA PHE A 130 6.51 -12.73 -15.32
C PHE A 130 5.86 -13.35 -14.07
N SER A 131 4.85 -12.67 -13.54
CA SER A 131 4.07 -13.13 -12.38
C SER A 131 2.61 -13.38 -12.68
N ARG A 132 2.09 -12.71 -13.72
CA ARG A 132 0.70 -12.74 -14.14
C ARG A 132 0.65 -12.63 -15.67
N ALA A 133 -0.31 -13.33 -16.26
CA ALA A 133 -0.59 -13.34 -17.68
C ALA A 133 -2.09 -13.21 -17.91
N CYS A 134 -2.47 -12.45 -18.93
CA CYS A 134 -3.83 -12.35 -19.42
C CYS A 134 -3.81 -12.56 -20.94
N VAL A 135 -4.89 -13.10 -21.51
CA VAL A 135 -5.01 -13.30 -22.95
C VAL A 135 -6.15 -12.42 -23.46
N LEU A 136 -5.85 -11.61 -24.46
CA LEU A 136 -6.84 -10.90 -25.25
C LEU A 136 -7.20 -11.75 -26.46
N THR A 137 -8.50 -11.92 -26.70
CA THR A 137 -9.00 -12.75 -27.81
C THR A 137 -9.68 -11.93 -28.90
N SER A 138 -9.98 -10.66 -28.63
CA SER A 138 -10.64 -9.74 -29.56
C SER A 138 -10.25 -8.29 -29.24
N PHE A 139 -10.48 -7.39 -30.21
CA PHE A 139 -10.35 -5.95 -30.00
C PHE A 139 -11.59 -5.44 -29.28
N CYS A 140 -11.45 -4.30 -28.60
CA CYS A 140 -12.60 -3.59 -28.05
C CYS A 140 -13.34 -2.90 -29.20
N GLU A 141 -14.30 -3.61 -29.79
CA GLU A 141 -15.29 -3.04 -30.71
C GLU A 141 -16.46 -2.57 -29.84
N SER A 142 -16.80 -1.29 -29.94
CA SER A 142 -17.73 -0.57 -29.06
C SER A 142 -18.94 -1.42 -28.62
N GLY A 143 -18.93 -1.85 -27.35
CA GLY A 143 -20.11 -2.39 -26.66
C GLY A 143 -19.99 -3.80 -26.10
N ASP A 144 -18.95 -4.57 -26.46
CA ASP A 144 -18.82 -5.95 -25.96
C ASP A 144 -17.87 -6.07 -24.73
N SER A 145 -18.37 -6.74 -23.70
CA SER A 145 -17.73 -6.90 -22.38
C SER A 145 -16.81 -8.13 -22.28
N GLY A 146 -16.57 -8.82 -23.40
CA GLY A 146 -15.68 -9.98 -23.50
C GLY A 146 -14.22 -9.65 -23.19
N HIS A 147 -13.32 -10.64 -23.33
CA HIS A 147 -11.87 -10.57 -23.06
C HIS A 147 -11.09 -9.60 -24.00
N THR A 148 -11.51 -8.34 -24.05
CA THR A 148 -10.97 -7.22 -24.82
C THR A 148 -10.00 -6.38 -23.98
N GLU A 149 -9.99 -6.60 -22.66
CA GLU A 149 -9.16 -5.89 -21.69
C GLU A 149 -8.42 -6.85 -20.74
N ALA A 150 -7.12 -6.61 -20.57
CA ALA A 150 -6.24 -7.33 -19.65
C ALA A 150 -6.02 -6.49 -18.39
N THR A 151 -6.56 -6.95 -17.27
CA THR A 151 -6.50 -6.23 -15.99
C THR A 151 -5.48 -6.83 -15.02
N PHE A 152 -4.57 -5.98 -14.54
CA PHE A 152 -3.60 -6.30 -13.50
C PHE A 152 -3.79 -5.44 -12.26
N THR A 153 -3.69 -6.06 -11.09
CA THR A 153 -3.72 -5.37 -9.79
C THR A 153 -2.32 -5.39 -9.20
N ILE A 154 -1.69 -4.23 -9.07
CA ILE A 154 -0.32 -4.06 -8.60
C ILE A 154 -0.25 -3.31 -7.26
N PRO A 155 0.83 -3.47 -6.47
CA PRO A 155 1.08 -2.63 -5.29
C PRO A 155 1.18 -1.14 -5.64
N ASN A 156 0.97 -0.27 -4.65
CA ASN A 156 1.07 1.18 -4.83
C ASN A 156 2.43 1.59 -5.42
N MET A 157 2.46 2.58 -6.33
CA MET A 157 3.69 3.11 -6.91
C MET A 157 4.73 3.56 -5.88
N LYS A 158 4.31 4.12 -4.73
CA LYS A 158 5.23 4.49 -3.64
C LYS A 158 5.98 3.28 -3.07
N SER A 159 5.39 2.08 -3.11
CA SER A 159 6.07 0.86 -2.68
C SER A 159 6.98 0.26 -3.75
N LEU A 160 6.73 0.60 -5.03
CA LEU A 160 7.56 0.19 -6.15
C LEU A 160 8.84 1.03 -6.23
N SER A 161 8.76 2.33 -5.93
CA SER A 161 9.94 3.22 -5.91
C SER A 161 10.90 2.96 -4.75
N ILE A 162 10.39 2.51 -3.58
CA ILE A 162 11.23 2.13 -2.43
C ILE A 162 11.98 0.81 -2.68
N SER A 163 11.42 -0.06 -3.52
CA SER A 163 12.10 -1.27 -4.00
C SER A 163 13.13 -0.86 -5.06
N GLN A 164 14.33 -0.51 -4.60
CA GLN A 164 15.50 -0.01 -5.34
C GLN A 164 15.96 -0.83 -6.58
N VAL A 165 15.21 -1.85 -7.03
CA VAL A 165 15.74 -2.90 -7.92
C VAL A 165 14.85 -3.28 -9.11
N ARG A 166 13.55 -2.97 -9.23
CA ARG A 166 12.73 -3.62 -10.29
C ARG A 166 11.71 -2.70 -10.96
N SER A 167 12.00 -2.32 -12.21
CA SER A 167 11.00 -1.83 -13.16
C SER A 167 9.92 -2.91 -13.37
N LEU A 168 8.67 -2.47 -13.54
CA LEU A 168 7.58 -3.32 -13.99
C LEU A 168 7.40 -3.07 -15.49
N ASP A 169 7.43 -4.14 -16.27
CA ASP A 169 7.30 -4.10 -17.72
C ASP A 169 6.01 -4.83 -18.13
N ILE A 170 5.31 -4.30 -19.13
CA ILE A 170 4.16 -4.95 -19.76
C ILE A 170 4.63 -5.47 -21.13
N ILE A 171 4.60 -6.78 -21.31
CA ILE A 171 5.06 -7.44 -22.54
C ILE A 171 3.84 -7.95 -23.31
N LEU A 172 3.77 -7.65 -24.60
CA LEU A 172 2.73 -8.08 -25.52
C LEU A 172 3.31 -9.12 -26.48
N ILE A 173 2.69 -10.31 -26.56
CA ILE A 173 3.13 -11.41 -27.42
C ILE A 173 1.96 -11.89 -28.29
N SER A 174 2.06 -11.69 -29.60
CA SER A 174 1.19 -12.29 -30.61
C SER A 174 1.86 -13.53 -31.22
N ARG A 175 1.08 -14.36 -31.90
CA ARG A 175 1.62 -15.47 -32.71
C ARG A 175 2.31 -14.97 -33.97
#